data_AF-A0A4Q5TKH5-F1
#
_entry.id   AF-A0A4Q5TKH5-F1
#
_cell.length_a   1.000
_cell.length_b   1.000
_cell.length_c   1.000
_cell.angle_alpha   90.00
_cell.angle_beta   90.00
_cell.angle_gamma   90.00
#
_symmetry.space_group_name_H-M   'P 1'
#
loop_
_entity.id
_entity.type
_entity.pdbx_description
1 polymer ?
#
loop_
_entity_poly.entity_id
_entity_poly.type
_entity_poly.pdbx_seq_one_letter_code
_entity_poly.pdbx_strand_id
1 'polypeptide(L)'
;MKRIASLVILCSCLMLASCSKKSVPNKEEAAAEAKAAATAAEAAKKPVVRAPVKTPTPKAIVVNDIAAKKTTDGRYYYDLEGKRYWRSKKDGKYYLYYKGMFDNKDFQ
;
A
#
# COMPACT_ATOMS: atom_id res chain seq x y z
N MET A 1 6.45 -37.25 -32.52
CA MET A 1 6.29 -35.82 -32.16
C MET A 1 4.86 -35.41 -31.81
N LYS A 2 3.83 -35.80 -32.57
CA LYS A 2 2.40 -35.45 -32.28
C LYS A 2 1.89 -35.89 -30.89
N ARG A 3 2.31 -37.06 -30.40
CA ARG A 3 1.92 -37.57 -29.05
C ARG A 3 2.60 -36.82 -27.89
N ILE A 4 3.79 -36.27 -28.13
CA ILE A 4 4.55 -35.50 -27.12
C ILE A 4 3.94 -34.09 -27.00
N ALA A 5 3.55 -33.49 -28.13
CA ALA A 5 2.86 -32.20 -28.14
C ALA A 5 1.51 -32.24 -27.39
N SER A 6 0.72 -33.30 -27.55
CA SER A 6 -0.52 -33.47 -26.78
C SER A 6 -0.28 -33.62 -25.27
N LEU A 7 0.81 -34.27 -24.86
CA LEU A 7 1.12 -34.47 -23.45
C LEU A 7 1.60 -33.19 -22.77
N VAL A 8 2.35 -32.35 -23.50
CA VAL A 8 2.79 -31.03 -23.01
C VAL A 8 1.60 -30.06 -22.88
N ILE A 9 0.66 -30.09 -23.83
CA ILE A 9 -0.55 -29.26 -23.79
C ILE A 9 -1.47 -29.69 -22.63
N LEU A 10 -1.65 -30.99 -22.42
CA LEU A 10 -2.46 -31.51 -21.30
C LEU A 10 -1.85 -31.16 -19.94
N CYS A 11 -0.52 -31.24 -19.81
CA CYS A 11 0.20 -30.90 -18.58
C CYS A 11 0.13 -29.40 -18.25
N SER A 12 0.17 -28.54 -19.28
CA SER A 12 0.03 -27.09 -19.12
C SER A 12 -1.39 -26.68 -18.65
N CYS A 13 -2.43 -27.40 -19.08
CA CYS A 13 -3.81 -27.12 -18.66
C CYS A 13 -4.08 -27.50 -17.19
N LEU A 14 -3.41 -28.54 -16.67
CA LEU A 14 -3.58 -28.99 -15.28
C LEU A 14 -2.97 -28.02 -14.26
N MET A 15 -1.91 -27.29 -14.62
CA MET A 15 -1.25 -26.33 -13.73
C MET A 15 -2.08 -25.05 -13.49
N LEU A 16 -2.92 -24.65 -14.44
CA LEU A 16 -3.77 -23.45 -14.32
C LEU A 16 -4.99 -23.67 -13.40
N ALA A 17 -5.41 -24.92 -13.20
CA ALA A 17 -6.54 -25.26 -12.32
C ALA A 17 -6.19 -25.25 -10.81
N SER A 18 -4.90 -25.13 -10.45
CA SER A 18 -4.43 -25.22 -9.06
C SER A 18 -4.38 -23.88 -8.31
N CYS A 19 -4.62 -22.74 -8.98
CA CYS A 19 -4.50 -21.41 -8.37
C CYS A 19 -5.82 -20.79 -7.86
N SER A 20 -6.95 -21.51 -7.87
CA SER A 20 -8.27 -20.95 -7.53
C SER A 20 -8.79 -21.26 -6.11
N LYS A 21 -8.02 -21.94 -5.24
CA LYS A 21 -8.38 -22.10 -3.81
C LYS A 21 -7.58 -21.14 -2.94
N LYS A 22 -8.03 -19.89 -2.87
CA LYS A 22 -7.62 -18.95 -1.81
C LYS A 22 -8.41 -19.34 -0.55
N SER A 23 -7.83 -20.16 0.33
CA SER A 23 -8.39 -20.35 1.66
C SER A 23 -8.11 -19.10 2.49
N VAL A 24 -9.18 -18.47 2.97
CA VAL A 24 -9.08 -17.53 4.07
C VAL A 24 -9.11 -18.39 5.33
N PRO A 25 -8.13 -18.32 6.25
CA PRO A 25 -8.31 -18.95 7.55
C PRO A 25 -9.39 -18.13 8.28
N ASN A 26 -10.62 -18.64 8.24
CA ASN A 26 -11.68 -18.16 9.08
C ASN A 26 -11.32 -18.54 10.51
N LYS A 27 -10.97 -17.54 11.33
CA LYS A 27 -10.69 -17.69 12.76
C LYS A 27 -12.03 -17.82 13.49
N GLU A 28 -12.79 -18.86 13.21
CA GLU A 28 -14.11 -19.09 13.84
C GLU A 28 -14.33 -20.51 14.39
N GLU A 29 -13.40 -21.47 14.23
CA GLU A 29 -13.61 -22.84 14.72
C GLU A 29 -12.42 -23.38 15.53
N ALA A 30 -12.05 -22.70 16.62
CA ALA A 30 -11.18 -23.29 17.66
C ALA A 30 -11.42 -22.72 19.07
N ALA A 31 -12.55 -22.04 19.32
CA ALA A 31 -12.87 -21.53 20.65
C ALA A 31 -14.38 -21.47 20.90
N ALA A 32 -15.12 -22.51 20.49
CA ALA A 32 -16.38 -22.79 21.14
C ALA A 32 -16.05 -23.43 22.49
N GLU A 33 -16.59 -22.84 23.57
CA GLU A 33 -17.00 -23.56 24.77
C GLU A 33 -15.90 -24.24 25.61
N ALA A 34 -15.32 -23.50 26.55
CA ALA A 34 -15.22 -23.89 27.97
C ALA A 34 -14.12 -23.13 28.70
N LYS A 35 -14.42 -21.91 29.16
CA LYS A 35 -14.29 -21.51 30.58
C LYS A 35 -14.55 -20.01 30.76
N ALA A 36 -15.57 -19.72 31.58
CA ALA A 36 -15.80 -18.49 32.34
C ALA A 36 -16.16 -17.24 31.49
N ALA A 37 -17.42 -16.81 31.31
CA ALA A 37 -18.55 -16.90 32.24
C ALA A 37 -18.18 -16.56 33.70
N ALA A 38 -17.22 -15.66 33.95
CA ALA A 38 -16.97 -15.10 35.30
C ALA A 38 -16.16 -13.78 35.33
N THR A 39 -16.08 -13.04 34.23
CA THR A 39 -15.50 -11.67 34.23
C THR A 39 -16.28 -10.77 33.27
N ALA A 40 -17.58 -11.01 33.20
CA ALA A 40 -18.57 -10.16 32.56
C ALA A 40 -19.00 -9.03 33.51
N ALA A 41 -18.04 -8.22 33.94
CA ALA A 41 -18.23 -6.90 34.52
C ALA A 41 -16.85 -6.26 34.52
N GLU A 42 -16.73 -5.03 34.01
CA GLU A 42 -15.47 -4.23 34.02
C GLU A 42 -14.51 -4.41 32.82
N ALA A 43 -14.97 -4.22 31.58
CA ALA A 43 -14.08 -3.75 30.50
C ALA A 43 -14.79 -3.18 29.27
N ALA A 44 -16.04 -2.69 29.36
CA ALA A 44 -16.71 -2.04 28.23
C ALA A 44 -16.44 -0.52 28.23
N LYS A 45 -15.17 -0.09 28.23
CA LYS A 45 -14.85 1.31 27.89
C LYS A 45 -14.89 1.42 26.37
N LYS A 46 -15.94 2.06 25.85
CA LYS A 46 -16.07 2.44 24.43
C LYS A 46 -14.73 2.97 23.92
N PRO A 47 -14.23 2.54 22.74
CA PRO A 47 -13.03 3.12 22.17
C PRO A 47 -13.28 4.61 21.99
N VAL A 48 -12.58 5.43 22.77
CA VAL A 48 -12.57 6.88 22.59
C VAL A 48 -11.91 7.12 21.24
N VAL A 49 -12.71 7.41 20.22
CA VAL A 49 -12.25 7.88 18.92
C VAL A 49 -11.61 9.23 19.17
N ARG A 50 -10.30 9.24 19.40
CA ARG A 50 -9.53 10.48 19.50
C ARG A 50 -9.55 11.11 18.11
N ALA A 51 -10.07 12.33 18.03
CA ALA A 51 -10.04 13.10 16.80
C ALA A 51 -8.60 13.16 16.27
N PRO A 52 -8.37 13.01 14.96
CA PRO A 52 -7.03 13.08 14.41
C PRO A 52 -6.45 14.46 14.73
N VAL A 53 -5.34 14.46 15.47
CA VAL A 53 -4.60 15.68 15.78
C VAL A 53 -4.12 16.26 14.46
N LYS A 54 -4.67 17.41 14.07
CA LYS A 54 -4.23 18.14 12.89
C LYS A 54 -2.85 18.71 13.21
N THR A 55 -1.80 18.04 12.76
CA THR A 55 -0.45 18.60 12.81
C THR A 55 -0.40 19.81 11.87
N PRO A 56 0.09 20.97 12.35
CA PRO A 56 0.22 22.13 11.49
C PRO A 56 1.23 21.83 10.38
N THR A 57 0.88 22.13 9.13
CA THR A 57 1.81 21.95 8.01
C THR A 57 2.99 22.92 8.20
N PRO A 58 4.23 22.42 8.24
CA PRO A 58 5.40 23.27 8.45
C PRO A 58 5.56 24.24 7.28
N LYS A 59 6.02 25.47 7.57
CA LYS A 59 6.28 26.50 6.55
C LYS A 59 7.44 26.13 5.62
N ALA A 60 8.41 25.37 6.13
CA ALA A 60 9.58 24.93 5.38
C ALA A 60 9.89 23.47 5.75
N ILE A 61 10.18 22.68 4.72
CA ILE A 61 10.61 21.29 4.85
C ILE A 61 11.96 21.19 4.17
N VAL A 62 12.99 20.80 4.92
CA VAL A 62 14.32 20.53 4.39
C VAL A 62 14.42 19.02 4.18
N VAL A 63 14.79 18.61 2.97
CA VAL A 63 14.91 17.21 2.56
C VAL A 63 16.33 16.92 2.06
N ASN A 64 16.80 15.69 2.26
CA ASN A 64 18.11 15.24 1.76
C ASN A 64 17.91 14.45 0.46
N ASP A 65 18.25 15.04 -0.68
CA ASP A 65 18.10 14.48 -2.04
C ASP A 65 18.55 13.02 -2.21
N ILE A 66 19.48 12.51 -1.39
CA ILE A 66 19.90 11.09 -1.41
C ILE A 66 18.72 10.15 -1.09
N ALA A 67 17.79 10.60 -0.23
CA ALA A 67 16.62 9.83 0.17
C ALA A 67 15.44 9.96 -0.81
N ALA A 68 15.59 10.73 -1.90
CA ALA A 68 14.50 10.96 -2.84
C ALA A 68 14.15 9.67 -3.59
N LYS A 69 12.86 9.37 -3.66
CA LYS A 69 12.37 8.26 -4.49
C LYS A 69 12.38 8.69 -5.94
N LYS A 70 12.62 7.74 -6.83
CA LYS A 70 12.58 7.94 -8.28
C LYS A 70 11.42 7.16 -8.87
N THR A 71 10.60 7.79 -9.71
CA THR A 71 9.56 7.10 -10.47
C THR A 71 10.17 6.32 -11.64
N THR A 72 9.38 5.46 -12.28
CA THR A 72 9.79 4.69 -13.46
C THR A 72 10.18 5.57 -14.64
N ASP A 73 9.53 6.73 -14.78
CA ASP A 73 9.85 7.77 -15.77
C ASP A 73 11.08 8.64 -15.38
N GLY A 74 11.61 8.47 -14.18
CA GLY A 74 12.84 9.11 -13.73
C GLY A 74 12.68 10.40 -12.91
N ARG A 75 11.45 10.86 -12.64
CA ARG A 75 11.18 12.00 -11.76
C ARG A 75 11.49 11.68 -10.30
N TYR A 76 12.08 12.64 -9.59
CA TYR A 76 12.37 12.53 -8.16
C TYR A 76 11.20 13.07 -7.33
N TYR A 77 10.83 12.35 -6.28
CA TYR A 77 9.73 12.75 -5.39
C TYR A 77 9.93 12.31 -3.93
N TYR A 78 9.19 12.96 -3.05
CA TYR A 78 9.00 12.57 -1.64
C TYR A 78 7.53 12.35 -1.33
N ASP A 79 7.26 11.39 -0.46
CA ASP A 79 5.95 11.26 0.18
C ASP A 79 6.12 11.69 1.65
N LEU A 80 5.48 12.80 2.05
CA LEU A 80 5.53 13.35 3.40
C LEU A 80 4.10 13.60 3.88
N GLU A 81 3.73 13.07 5.05
CA GLU A 81 2.39 13.24 5.64
C GLU A 81 1.23 12.86 4.68
N GLY A 82 1.44 11.84 3.84
CA GLY A 82 0.46 11.41 2.83
C GLY A 82 0.33 12.33 1.61
N LYS A 83 1.18 13.36 1.52
CA LYS A 83 1.29 14.25 0.36
C LYS A 83 2.55 13.92 -0.45
N ARG A 84 2.43 13.97 -1.77
CA ARG A 84 3.56 13.76 -2.68
C ARG A 84 4.14 15.09 -3.12
N TYR A 85 5.46 15.22 -3.12
CA TYR A 85 6.18 16.40 -3.57
C TYR A 85 7.12 16.02 -4.70
N TRP A 86 7.03 16.71 -5.84
CA TRP A 86 7.86 16.45 -7.01
C TRP A 86 8.97 17.48 -7.15
N ARG A 87 10.15 17.00 -7.55
CA ARG A 87 11.28 17.88 -7.86
C ARG A 87 11.03 18.60 -9.19
N SER A 88 11.15 19.92 -9.19
CA SER A 88 11.22 20.72 -10.41
C SER A 88 12.63 20.67 -10.99
N LYS A 89 12.73 20.56 -12.32
CA LYS A 89 13.99 20.68 -13.06
C LYS A 89 14.47 22.11 -13.21
N LYS A 90 13.59 23.10 -13.05
CA LYS A 90 13.90 24.53 -13.23
C LYS A 90 14.79 25.06 -12.10
N ASP A 91 14.43 24.77 -10.86
CA ASP A 91 15.12 25.28 -9.68
C ASP A 91 15.58 24.17 -8.70
N GLY A 92 15.31 22.90 -9.03
CA GLY A 92 15.69 21.77 -8.20
C GLY A 92 14.86 21.59 -6.94
N LYS A 93 13.85 22.44 -6.69
CA LYS A 93 13.03 22.40 -5.46
C LYS A 93 11.87 21.42 -5.57
N TYR A 94 11.34 21.04 -4.41
CA TYR A 94 10.21 20.13 -4.31
C TYR A 94 8.90 20.90 -4.12
N TYR A 95 7.90 20.58 -4.96
CA TYR A 95 6.59 21.21 -4.97
C TYR A 95 5.50 20.17 -4.73
N LEU A 96 4.44 20.55 -4.01
CA LEU A 96 3.30 19.68 -3.77
C LEU A 96 2.68 19.26 -5.11
N TYR A 97 2.54 17.95 -5.30
CA TYR A 97 2.00 17.37 -6.52
C TYR A 97 0.58 17.87 -6.79
N TYR A 98 0.34 18.27 -8.05
CA TYR A 98 -0.99 18.50 -8.60
C TYR A 98 -1.05 17.97 -10.04
N LYS A 99 -2.26 17.67 -10.53
CA LYS A 99 -2.46 16.97 -11.81
C LYS A 99 -1.77 17.64 -13.02
N GLY A 100 -1.73 18.96 -13.06
CA GLY A 100 -1.11 19.72 -14.15
C GLY A 100 0.42 19.66 -14.20
N MET A 101 1.09 19.05 -13.21
CA MET A 101 2.54 18.85 -13.27
C MET A 101 2.97 17.89 -14.38
N PHE A 102 2.10 16.97 -14.83
CA PHE A 102 2.43 16.05 -15.91
C PHE A 102 2.64 16.76 -17.25
N ASP A 103 1.92 17.86 -17.48
CA ASP A 103 2.00 18.64 -18.73
C ASP A 103 2.99 19.82 -18.62
N ASN A 104 3.57 20.03 -17.44
CA ASN A 104 4.52 21.10 -17.18
C ASN A 104 5.95 20.64 -17.45
N LYS A 105 6.65 21.30 -18.39
CA LYS A 105 8.05 21.04 -18.74
C LYS A 105 9.01 21.15 -17.55
N ASP A 106 8.67 21.94 -16.54
CA ASP A 106 9.49 22.07 -15.33
C ASP A 106 9.47 20.79 -14.47
N PHE A 107 8.54 19.85 -14.72
CA PHE A 107 8.36 18.61 -13.95
C PHE A 107 8.42 17.34 -14.79
N GLN A 108 8.59 17.45 -16.11
CA GLN A 108 8.84 16.32 -17.03
C GLN A 108 10.33 16.07 -17.13
#